data_AF-A0A497QUH8-F1
#
_entry.id   AF-A0A497QUH8-F1
#
_cell.length_a   1.000
_cell.length_b   1.000
_cell.length_c   1.000
_cell.angle_alpha   90.00
_cell.angle_beta   90.00
_cell.angle_gamma   90.00
#
_symmetry.space_group_name_H-M   'P 1'
#
loop_
_entity.id
_entity.type
_entity.pdbx_description
1 polymer ?
#
loop_
_entity_poly.entity_id
_entity_poly.type
_entity_poly.pdbx_seq_one_letter_code
_entity_poly.pdbx_strand_id
1 'polypeptide(L)'
;MAKVKCPVCKGSGFEIISNTTCPDCKGLGSTKIIVSSFGAENDDAYKCKTCGGTGSLIDKKRCSTCGGKGAIIVCDSCGKQIKKQQPAGQTPADICQECKVSPIVFVLKPP
;
A
#
# COMPACT_ATOMS: atom_id res chain seq x y z
N MET A 1 -9.00 13.18 11.63
CA MET A 1 -8.53 12.73 10.30
C MET A 1 -9.13 11.36 9.96
N ALA A 2 -10.20 11.31 9.17
CA ALA A 2 -10.77 10.06 8.65
C ALA A 2 -9.78 9.37 7.69
N LYS A 3 -9.04 8.38 8.21
CA LYS A 3 -8.21 7.47 7.42
C LYS A 3 -9.03 6.26 7.05
N VAL A 4 -9.26 6.08 5.76
CA VAL A 4 -9.88 4.87 5.25
C VAL A 4 -8.84 3.98 4.60
N LYS A 5 -9.10 2.67 4.62
CA LYS A 5 -8.25 1.70 3.91
C LYS A 5 -8.21 2.08 2.44
N CYS A 6 -7.03 1.98 1.83
CA CYS A 6 -6.89 2.27 0.42
C CYS A 6 -7.79 1.31 -0.38
N PRO A 7 -8.71 1.79 -1.23
CA PRO A 7 -9.65 0.94 -1.96
C PRO A 7 -8.95 0.06 -2.99
N VAL A 8 -7.77 0.49 -3.47
CA VAL A 8 -6.96 -0.23 -4.46
C VAL A 8 -6.22 -1.40 -3.81
N CYS A 9 -5.34 -1.11 -2.84
CA CYS A 9 -4.55 -2.16 -2.18
C CYS A 9 -5.24 -2.80 -0.96
N LYS A 10 -6.47 -2.40 -0.63
CA LYS A 10 -7.26 -2.87 0.53
C LYS A 10 -6.53 -2.83 1.90
N GLY A 11 -5.48 -2.02 2.02
CA GLY A 11 -4.65 -1.96 3.23
C GLY A 11 -3.25 -2.57 3.08
N SER A 12 -2.97 -3.32 2.01
CA SER A 12 -1.66 -3.94 1.79
C SER A 12 -0.55 -2.92 1.54
N GLY A 13 -0.85 -1.75 0.98
CA GLY A 13 0.14 -0.73 0.63
C GLY A 13 0.97 -1.05 -0.62
N PHE A 14 0.90 -2.27 -1.12
CA PHE A 14 1.53 -2.73 -2.34
C PHE A 14 0.52 -3.47 -3.22
N GLU A 15 0.80 -3.50 -4.51
CA GLU A 15 0.05 -4.25 -5.52
C GLU A 15 0.98 -5.31 -6.11
N ILE A 16 0.47 -6.54 -6.21
CA ILE A 16 1.20 -7.65 -6.81
C ILE A 16 1.03 -7.49 -8.33
N ILE A 17 2.11 -7.10 -9.00
CA ILE A 17 2.10 -6.84 -10.45
C ILE A 17 2.19 -8.17 -11.20
N SER A 18 3.07 -9.04 -10.71
CA SER A 18 3.32 -10.34 -11.31
C SER A 18 3.71 -11.31 -10.21
N ASN A 19 3.21 -12.54 -10.34
CA ASN A 19 3.64 -13.66 -9.55
C ASN A 19 4.09 -14.74 -10.52
N THR A 20 5.40 -14.85 -10.70
CA THR A 20 5.98 -15.81 -11.63
C THR A 20 6.73 -16.86 -10.81
N THR A 21 6.44 -18.14 -11.05
CA THR A 21 7.25 -19.22 -10.47
C THR A 21 8.69 -19.07 -10.91
N CYS A 22 9.64 -19.18 -9.98
CA CYS A 22 11.04 -19.00 -10.31
C CYS A 22 11.45 -20.06 -11.36
N PRO A 23 11.91 -19.68 -12.55
CA PRO A 23 12.27 -20.64 -13.60
C PRO A 23 13.51 -21.46 -13.24
N ASP A 24 14.37 -20.89 -12.40
CA ASP A 24 15.66 -21.47 -12.01
C ASP A 24 15.51 -22.62 -11.00
N CYS A 25 14.70 -22.42 -9.96
CA CYS A 25 14.41 -23.48 -8.97
C CYS A 25 13.06 -24.16 -9.17
N LYS A 26 12.27 -23.78 -10.19
CA LYS A 26 10.93 -24.31 -10.48
C LYS A 26 9.99 -24.35 -9.26
N GLY A 27 10.12 -23.40 -8.33
CA GLY A 27 9.34 -23.37 -7.10
C GLY A 27 10.00 -24.02 -5.87
N LEU A 28 11.16 -24.68 -6.00
CA LEU A 28 11.84 -25.29 -4.85
C LEU A 28 12.42 -24.28 -3.86
N GLY A 29 12.78 -23.07 -4.31
CA GLY A 29 13.50 -22.09 -3.47
C GLY A 29 14.99 -22.41 -3.27
N SER A 30 15.41 -23.65 -3.47
CA SER A 30 16.80 -24.10 -3.32
C SER A 30 17.30 -24.78 -4.58
N THR A 31 18.60 -24.63 -4.87
CA THR A 31 19.26 -25.30 -6.01
C THR A 31 19.71 -26.72 -5.66
N LYS A 32 19.72 -27.09 -4.37
CA LYS A 32 20.12 -28.41 -3.87
C LYS A 32 19.17 -28.87 -2.76
N ILE A 33 18.80 -30.15 -2.78
CA ILE A 33 18.02 -30.79 -1.72
C ILE A 33 18.97 -31.03 -0.54
N ILE A 34 18.91 -30.15 0.46
CA ILE A 34 19.64 -30.32 1.72
C ILE A 34 18.96 -31.44 2.51
N VAL A 35 19.49 -32.65 2.39
CA VAL A 35 19.21 -33.71 3.37
C VAL A 35 19.85 -33.28 4.67
N SER A 36 19.04 -32.97 5.69
CA SER A 36 19.49 -32.47 6.99
C SER A 36 20.36 -33.50 7.72
N SER A 37 21.64 -33.56 7.38
CA SER A 37 22.67 -34.20 8.19
C SER A 37 23.17 -33.16 9.18
N PHE A 38 22.66 -33.25 10.41
CA PHE A 38 23.10 -32.66 11.68
C PHE A 38 24.47 -31.94 11.67
N GLY A 39 24.55 -30.77 11.02
CA GLY A 39 25.80 -30.02 10.85
C GLY A 39 25.47 -28.64 10.32
N ALA A 40 25.82 -27.61 11.11
CA ALA A 40 25.52 -26.21 10.85
C ALA A 40 26.36 -25.66 9.68
N GLU A 41 26.06 -26.11 8.46
CA GLU A 41 26.65 -25.55 7.24
C GLU A 41 25.67 -24.57 6.60
N ASN A 42 26.09 -23.30 6.65
CA ASN A 42 25.49 -22.09 6.07
C ASN A 42 24.44 -22.37 4.97
N ASP A 43 23.18 -22.45 5.38
CA ASP A 43 22.00 -22.66 4.52
C ASP A 43 21.88 -21.60 3.40
N ASP A 44 22.48 -20.41 3.62
CA ASP A 44 22.53 -19.31 2.66
C ASP A 44 23.28 -19.64 1.35
N ALA A 45 24.17 -20.63 1.33
CA ALA A 45 24.91 -20.99 0.12
C ALA A 45 24.03 -21.70 -0.94
N TYR A 46 22.92 -22.32 -0.52
CA TYR A 46 22.07 -23.16 -1.38
C TYR A 46 20.76 -22.50 -1.80
N LYS A 47 20.46 -21.30 -1.27
CA LYS A 47 19.29 -20.52 -1.66
C LYS A 47 19.40 -20.13 -3.14
N CYS A 48 18.31 -20.28 -3.87
CA CYS A 48 18.27 -19.86 -5.28
C CYS A 48 18.57 -18.35 -5.35
N LYS A 49 19.67 -17.98 -6.03
CA LYS A 49 20.09 -16.57 -6.17
C LYS A 49 19.05 -15.72 -6.88
N THR A 50 18.24 -16.34 -7.74
CA THR A 50 17.22 -15.68 -8.54
C THR A 50 16.02 -15.25 -7.71
N CYS A 51 15.51 -16.11 -6.82
CA CYS A 51 14.34 -15.81 -5.97
C CYS A 51 14.66 -15.62 -4.47
N GLY A 52 15.93 -15.70 -4.08
CA GLY A 52 16.39 -15.55 -2.70
C GLY A 52 15.85 -16.61 -1.73
N GLY A 53 15.54 -17.83 -2.19
CA GLY A 53 14.93 -18.86 -1.33
C GLY A 53 13.40 -18.96 -1.40
N THR A 54 12.72 -18.00 -2.01
CA THR A 54 11.24 -17.91 -1.96
C THR A 54 10.52 -18.88 -2.91
N GLY A 55 11.21 -19.47 -3.89
CA GLY A 55 10.63 -20.33 -4.94
C GLY A 55 9.79 -19.58 -5.99
N SER A 56 9.37 -18.34 -5.71
CA SER A 56 8.58 -17.50 -6.60
C SER A 56 9.15 -16.09 -6.68
N LEU A 57 9.09 -15.51 -7.88
CA LEU A 57 9.41 -14.12 -8.17
C LEU A 57 8.12 -13.31 -8.07
N ILE A 58 7.90 -12.71 -6.91
CA ILE A 58 6.73 -11.86 -6.66
C ILE A 58 7.16 -10.41 -6.85
N ASP A 59 6.72 -9.82 -7.95
CA ASP A 59 6.95 -8.42 -8.25
C ASP A 59 5.90 -7.57 -7.55
N LYS A 60 6.33 -6.81 -6.54
CA LYS A 60 5.46 -5.97 -5.70
C LYS A 60 5.74 -4.51 -6.03
N LYS A 61 4.74 -3.81 -6.59
CA LYS A 61 4.80 -2.34 -6.71
C LYS A 61 4.29 -1.70 -5.44
N ARG A 62 4.86 -0.55 -5.07
CA ARG A 62 4.18 0.34 -4.13
C ARG A 62 2.88 0.81 -4.76
N CYS A 63 1.79 0.79 -3.99
CA CYS A 63 0.49 1.24 -4.49
C CYS A 63 0.57 2.73 -4.87
N SER A 64 0.29 3.05 -6.13
CA SER A 64 0.35 4.43 -6.66
C SER A 64 -0.64 5.37 -5.97
N THR A 65 -1.77 4.83 -5.47
CA THR A 65 -2.83 5.61 -4.83
C THR A 65 -2.47 6.06 -3.41
N CYS A 66 -1.95 5.15 -2.57
CA CYS A 66 -1.56 5.49 -1.19
C CYS A 66 -0.05 5.71 -1.01
N GLY A 67 0.75 5.49 -2.04
CA GLY A 67 2.21 5.60 -2.02
C GLY A 67 2.88 4.66 -1.02
N GLY A 68 2.37 3.43 -0.85
CA GLY A 68 2.89 2.50 0.15
C GLY A 68 2.22 2.53 1.54
N LYS A 69 1.35 3.50 1.81
CA LYS A 69 0.80 3.72 3.17
C LYS A 69 -0.33 2.76 3.59
N GLY A 70 -0.96 2.05 2.64
CA GLY A 70 -2.13 1.20 2.91
C GLY A 70 -3.43 1.96 3.25
N ALA A 71 -3.34 3.24 3.57
CA ALA A 71 -4.47 4.11 3.89
C ALA A 71 -4.42 5.41 3.09
N ILE A 72 -5.60 5.96 2.84
CA ILE A 72 -5.81 7.26 2.20
C ILE A 72 -6.60 8.15 3.15
N ILE A 73 -6.43 9.46 3.01
CA ILE A 73 -7.22 10.44 3.76
C ILE A 73 -8.40 10.80 2.87
N VAL A 74 -9.61 10.75 3.42
CA VAL A 74 -10.84 11.15 2.74
C VAL A 74 -11.55 12.23 3.54
N CYS A 75 -12.37 13.00 2.84
CA CYS A 75 -13.27 13.96 3.44
C CYS A 75 -14.43 13.23 4.11
N ASP A 76 -14.77 13.57 5.34
CA ASP A 76 -15.89 12.97 6.09
C ASP A 76 -17.24 13.35 5.47
N SER A 77 -17.37 14.59 4.99
CA SER A 77 -18.61 15.10 4.39
C SER A 77 -18.93 14.58 2.98
N CYS A 78 -17.93 14.28 2.13
CA CYS A 78 -18.16 13.88 0.73
C CYS A 78 -17.41 12.61 0.28
N GLY A 79 -16.56 12.01 1.13
CA GLY A 79 -15.78 10.81 0.80
C GLY A 79 -14.63 11.01 -0.20
N LYS A 80 -14.40 12.23 -0.72
CA LYS A 80 -13.31 12.50 -1.69
C LYS A 80 -11.93 12.40 -1.05
N GLN A 81 -10.93 11.90 -1.80
CA GLN A 81 -9.55 11.82 -1.33
C GLN A 81 -8.90 13.19 -1.17
N ILE A 82 -8.36 13.45 0.02
CA ILE A 82 -7.63 14.66 0.36
C ILE A 82 -6.14 14.40 0.12
N LYS A 83 -5.59 14.93 -0.96
CA LYS A 83 -4.15 14.80 -1.28
C LYS A 83 -3.34 15.75 -0.37
N LYS A 84 -2.23 15.25 0.17
CA LYS A 84 -1.28 16.03 1.02
C LYS A 84 -0.65 17.27 0.35
N GLN A 85 -0.95 17.52 -0.92
CA GLN A 85 -0.49 18.71 -1.66
C GLN A 85 -1.24 19.98 -1.26
N GLN A 86 -2.24 19.90 -0.37
CA GLN A 86 -2.80 21.09 0.24
C GLN A 86 -1.78 21.77 1.15
N PRO A 87 -1.63 23.11 1.03
CA PRO A 87 -0.61 23.85 1.75
C PRO A 87 -0.75 23.62 3.26
N ALA A 88 0.34 23.19 3.87
CA ALA A 88 0.46 23.06 5.31
C ALA A 88 0.26 24.45 5.93
N GLY A 89 -0.92 24.70 6.50
CA GLY A 89 -1.20 25.99 7.13
C GLY A 89 -2.67 26.29 7.43
N GLN A 90 -3.65 25.57 6.89
CA GLN A 90 -5.04 25.91 7.15
C GLN A 90 -5.90 24.67 7.43
N THR A 91 -6.04 24.41 8.73
CA THR A 91 -7.01 23.56 9.43
C THR A 91 -6.65 22.08 9.67
N PRO A 92 -6.89 21.55 10.89
CA PRO A 92 -6.95 20.12 11.18
C PRO A 92 -8.27 19.50 10.69
N ALA A 93 -8.84 19.99 9.58
CA ALA A 93 -10.20 19.62 9.19
C ALA A 93 -10.25 18.28 8.47
N ASP A 94 -11.11 17.40 8.96
CA ASP A 94 -11.60 16.17 8.34
C ASP A 94 -12.36 16.39 7.01
N ILE A 95 -12.35 17.61 6.47
CA ILE A 95 -13.28 18.07 5.43
C ILE A 95 -12.49 18.77 4.31
N CYS A 96 -12.82 18.49 3.05
CA CYS A 96 -12.15 19.07 1.87
C CYS A 96 -12.51 20.55 1.67
N GLN A 97 -11.72 21.26 0.84
CA GLN A 97 -11.91 22.70 0.58
C GLN A 97 -13.27 23.00 -0.08
N GLU A 98 -13.78 22.14 -0.96
CA GLU A 98 -15.13 22.29 -1.54
C GLU A 98 -16.23 22.27 -0.47
N CYS A 99 -16.20 21.28 0.44
CA CYS A 99 -17.22 21.14 1.49
C CYS A 99 -17.15 22.26 2.54
N LYS A 100 -15.99 22.91 2.70
CA LYS A 100 -15.84 24.05 3.63
C LYS A 100 -16.55 25.32 3.13
N VAL A 101 -16.80 25.45 1.81
CA VAL A 101 -17.22 26.72 1.17
C VAL A 101 -18.74 26.86 1.03
N SER A 102 -19.56 25.90 1.49
CA SER A 102 -21.03 26.02 1.37
C SER A 102 -21.76 26.45 2.65
N PRO A 103 -21.75 27.73 3.04
CA PRO A 103 -22.87 28.29 3.77
C PRO A 103 -23.73 29.09 2.79
N ILE A 104 -24.75 28.46 2.21
CA ILE A 104 -25.86 29.23 1.63
C ILE A 104 -26.67 29.75 2.82
N VAL A 105 -26.24 30.87 3.39
CA VAL A 105 -27.02 31.61 4.40
C VAL A 105 -28.02 32.48 3.64
N PHE A 106 -29.27 32.03 3.55
CA PHE A 106 -30.37 32.92 3.23
C PHE A 106 -30.64 33.79 4.45
N VAL A 107 -30.11 35.03 4.44
CA VAL A 107 -30.47 36.03 5.44
C VAL A 107 -31.89 36.47 5.13
N LEU A 108 -32.87 35.88 5.82
CA LEU A 108 -34.25 36.37 5.79
C LEU A 108 -34.29 37.70 6.53
N LYS A 109 -34.60 38.78 5.80
CA LYS A 109 -34.89 40.09 6.39
C LYS A 109 -36.20 39.96 7.18
N PRO A 110 -36.24 40.30 8.48
CA PRO A 110 -37.50 40.43 9.19
C PRO A 110 -38.32 41.59 8.60
N PRO A 111 -39.66 41.47 8.52
CA PRO A 111 -40.55 42.55 8.11
C PRO A 111 -40.64 43.70 9.13
#